data_AF-A0A1F9FPY7-F1
#
_entry.id   AF-A0A1F9FPY7-F1
#
_cell.length_a   1.000
_cell.length_b   1.000
_cell.length_c   1.000
_cell.angle_alpha   90.00
_cell.angle_beta   90.00
_cell.angle_gamma   90.00
#
_symmetry.space_group_name_H-M   'P 1'
#
loop_
_entity.id
_entity.type
_entity.pdbx_description
1 polymer ?
#
loop_
_entity_poly.entity_id
_entity_poly.type
_entity_poly.pdbx_seq_one_letter_code
_entity_poly.pdbx_strand_id
1 'polypeptide(L)'
;MLKLTIACVAPIVVMTASLSGCFDFGTACTEEARASVQVTLLDDLGNFPNGVSVTMQQQGQDEEPCSDFGTGGQVVCGYEVEGEITVRASAPGYGPAEETVVVGRTDDGCHVVTEQVTLVLPAYDGN
;
A
#
# COMPACT_ATOMS: atom_id res chain seq x y z
N MET A 1 -62.87 -7.65 -1.21
CA MET A 1 -63.11 -8.63 -2.29
C MET A 1 -61.74 -8.85 -2.92
N LEU A 2 -61.02 -9.96 -2.72
CA LEU A 2 -61.35 -11.35 -3.02
C LEU A 2 -60.54 -12.26 -2.06
N LYS A 3 -61.21 -13.19 -1.38
CA LYS A 3 -60.59 -14.29 -0.62
C LYS A 3 -60.15 -15.35 -1.62
N LEU A 4 -58.91 -15.81 -1.56
CA LEU A 4 -58.50 -17.04 -2.24
C LEU A 4 -57.83 -17.97 -1.24
N THR A 5 -58.63 -18.91 -0.75
CA THR A 5 -58.24 -20.09 0.01
C THR A 5 -57.65 -21.10 -0.96
N ILE A 6 -56.38 -21.50 -0.80
CA ILE A 6 -55.85 -22.71 -1.47
C ILE A 6 -55.21 -23.58 -0.41
N ALA A 7 -55.82 -24.75 -0.26
CA ALA A 7 -55.54 -25.77 0.73
C ALA A 7 -54.27 -26.56 0.40
N CYS A 8 -53.64 -27.03 1.48
CA CYS A 8 -52.59 -28.03 1.53
C CYS A 8 -52.97 -29.30 0.74
N VAL A 9 -52.24 -29.61 -0.34
CA VAL A 9 -52.10 -30.96 -0.88
C VAL A 9 -50.64 -31.13 -1.30
N ALA A 10 -49.86 -31.77 -0.43
CA ALA A 10 -48.56 -32.29 -0.80
C ALA A 10 -48.75 -33.65 -1.48
N PRO A 11 -48.05 -33.88 -2.60
CA PRO A 11 -47.30 -35.10 -2.73
C PRO A 11 -45.84 -34.78 -3.01
N ILE A 12 -45.01 -35.30 -2.10
CA ILE A 12 -43.59 -35.64 -2.20
C ILE A 12 -43.02 -35.45 -3.61
N VAL A 13 -42.37 -34.30 -3.83
CA VAL A 13 -41.34 -34.14 -4.84
C VAL A 13 -40.06 -33.86 -4.07
N VAL A 14 -39.11 -34.80 -4.14
CA VAL A 14 -37.76 -34.65 -3.60
C VAL A 14 -37.11 -33.52 -4.38
N MET A 15 -37.23 -32.31 -3.86
CA MET A 15 -36.46 -31.15 -4.27
C MET A 15 -35.05 -31.40 -3.75
N THR A 16 -34.17 -31.92 -4.60
CA THR A 16 -32.73 -31.78 -4.37
C THR A 16 -32.45 -30.28 -4.37
N ALA A 17 -32.38 -29.71 -3.17
CA ALA A 17 -31.91 -28.37 -2.95
C ALA A 17 -30.49 -28.31 -3.52
N SER A 18 -30.37 -27.81 -4.75
CA SER A 18 -29.13 -27.23 -5.23
C SER A 18 -28.88 -26.07 -4.28
N LEU A 19 -28.08 -26.29 -3.24
CA LEU A 19 -27.39 -25.20 -2.56
C LEU A 19 -26.55 -24.55 -3.66
N SER A 20 -27.11 -23.56 -4.35
CA SER A 20 -26.35 -22.52 -4.99
C SER A 20 -25.63 -21.79 -3.86
N GLY A 21 -24.53 -22.40 -3.41
CA GLY A 21 -23.47 -21.68 -2.74
C GLY A 21 -23.11 -20.57 -3.71
N CYS A 22 -23.42 -19.34 -3.35
CA CYS A 22 -22.62 -18.23 -3.81
C CYS A 22 -21.22 -18.57 -3.33
N PHE A 23 -20.45 -19.24 -4.18
CA PHE A 23 -19.02 -19.24 -4.08
C PHE A 23 -18.65 -17.77 -4.19
N ASP A 24 -18.40 -17.17 -3.03
CA ASP A 24 -17.61 -15.97 -2.96
C ASP A 24 -16.26 -16.37 -3.54
N PHE A 25 -16.12 -16.21 -4.86
CA PHE A 25 -14.83 -16.27 -5.52
C PHE A 25 -14.10 -15.04 -4.97
N GLY A 26 -13.49 -15.22 -3.79
CA GLY A 26 -12.70 -14.18 -3.14
C GLY A 26 -11.85 -13.51 -4.19
N THR A 27 -11.86 -12.17 -4.17
CA THR A 27 -11.27 -11.31 -5.21
C THR A 27 -10.01 -11.95 -5.79
N ALA A 28 -10.03 -12.27 -7.09
CA ALA A 28 -8.88 -12.86 -7.76
C ALA A 28 -7.80 -11.78 -7.90
N CYS A 29 -7.00 -11.61 -6.84
CA CYS A 29 -5.89 -10.68 -6.86
C CYS A 29 -4.87 -11.12 -7.92
N THR A 30 -4.30 -10.13 -8.61
CA THR A 30 -3.20 -10.41 -9.53
C THR A 30 -1.93 -10.70 -8.73
N GLU A 31 -0.98 -11.45 -9.29
CA GLU A 31 0.31 -11.72 -8.64
C GLU A 31 1.30 -10.52 -8.71
N GLU A 32 0.81 -9.34 -9.09
CA GLU A 32 1.59 -8.10 -9.14
C GLU A 32 1.91 -7.60 -7.72
N ALA A 33 3.16 -7.22 -7.47
CA ALA A 33 3.55 -6.53 -6.25
C ALA A 33 3.70 -5.04 -6.53
N ARG A 34 2.99 -4.19 -5.78
CA ARG A 34 3.07 -2.74 -5.88
C ARG A 34 3.94 -2.14 -4.79
N ALA A 35 4.69 -1.11 -5.16
CA ALA A 35 5.47 -0.31 -4.22
C ALA A 35 4.53 0.34 -3.20
N SER A 36 4.90 0.30 -1.92
CA SER A 36 4.15 0.99 -0.88
C SER A 36 4.43 2.49 -0.92
N VAL A 37 5.71 2.88 -0.96
CA VAL A 37 6.13 4.28 -1.07
C VAL A 37 7.19 4.42 -2.16
N GLN A 38 7.01 5.41 -3.03
CA GLN A 38 8.02 5.88 -3.96
C GLN A 38 8.54 7.24 -3.49
N VAL A 39 9.83 7.32 -3.20
CA VAL A 39 10.48 8.53 -2.66
C VAL A 39 11.32 9.18 -3.75
N THR A 40 11.09 10.47 -3.98
CA THR A 40 11.97 11.35 -4.76
C THR A 40 12.84 12.17 -3.81
N LEU A 41 14.15 12.19 -4.07
CA LEU A 41 15.13 12.83 -3.21
C LEU A 41 15.70 14.07 -3.88
N LEU A 42 15.64 15.22 -3.20
CA LEU A 42 16.15 16.49 -3.70
C LEU A 42 16.94 17.23 -2.61
N ASP A 43 17.83 18.13 -3.01
CA ASP A 43 18.40 19.17 -2.14
C ASP A 43 17.58 20.48 -2.23
N ASP A 44 17.96 21.49 -1.44
CA ASP A 44 17.33 22.83 -1.46
C ASP A 44 17.37 23.53 -2.83
N LEU A 45 18.19 23.05 -3.76
CA LEU A 45 18.35 23.56 -5.12
C LEU A 45 17.61 22.71 -6.16
N GLY A 46 16.93 21.64 -5.74
CA GLY A 46 16.20 20.71 -6.60
C GLY A 46 17.10 19.71 -7.33
N ASN A 47 18.34 19.50 -6.90
CA ASN A 47 19.24 18.48 -7.46
C ASN A 47 19.19 17.20 -6.63
N PHE A 48 19.58 16.08 -7.22
CA PHE A 48 19.73 14.83 -6.49
C PHE A 48 21.05 14.83 -5.68
N PRO A 49 21.00 14.72 -4.34
CA PRO A 49 22.21 14.66 -3.51
C PRO A 49 22.96 13.32 -3.71
N ASN A 50 24.30 13.36 -3.60
CA ASN A 50 25.13 12.15 -3.70
C ASN A 50 25.21 11.40 -2.38
N GLY A 51 25.34 10.07 -2.45
CA GLY A 51 25.57 9.23 -1.27
C GLY A 51 24.37 9.14 -0.32
N VAL A 52 23.15 9.24 -0.87
CA VAL A 52 21.92 9.13 -0.07
C VAL A 52 21.71 7.71 0.42
N SER A 53 21.29 7.59 1.68
CA SER A 53 20.73 6.39 2.27
C SER A 53 19.28 6.69 2.65
N VAL A 54 18.36 5.80 2.24
CA VAL A 54 16.94 5.89 2.60
C VAL A 54 16.51 4.62 3.32
N THR A 55 15.79 4.81 4.42
CA THR A 55 15.21 3.73 5.21
C THR A 55 13.72 3.97 5.40
N MET A 56 13.00 2.89 5.69
CA MET A 56 11.61 2.95 6.12
C MET A 56 11.43 2.25 7.46
N GLN A 57 10.40 2.68 8.18
CA GLN A 57 9.99 2.09 9.43
C GLN A 57 8.47 2.05 9.49
N GLN A 58 7.90 0.85 9.59
CA GLN A 58 6.51 0.67 9.95
C GLN A 58 6.36 0.79 11.48
N GLN A 59 5.22 1.32 11.94
CA GLN A 59 4.97 1.48 13.37
C GLN A 59 5.16 0.16 14.15
N GLY A 60 6.08 0.18 15.12
CA GLY A 60 6.39 -0.98 15.96
C GLY A 60 7.28 -2.05 15.29
N GLN A 61 7.81 -1.79 14.09
CA GLN A 61 8.79 -2.63 13.41
C GLN A 61 10.19 -1.97 13.46
N ASP A 62 11.20 -2.79 13.20
CA ASP A 62 12.58 -2.32 13.01
C ASP A 62 12.70 -1.51 11.71
N GLU A 63 13.72 -0.67 11.65
CA GLU A 63 14.02 0.12 10.45
C GLU A 63 14.70 -0.76 9.38
N GLU A 64 14.27 -0.61 8.12
CA GLU A 64 14.78 -1.39 6.99
C GLU A 64 15.20 -0.49 5.81
N PRO A 65 16.22 -0.88 5.02
CA PRO A 65 16.67 -0.08 3.89
C PRO A 65 15.65 -0.11 2.73
N CYS A 66 15.45 1.05 2.10
CA CYS A 66 14.70 1.13 0.85
C CYS A 66 15.55 0.63 -0.33
N SER A 67 14.88 0.16 -1.39
CA SER A 67 15.52 -0.32 -2.61
C SER A 67 15.71 0.83 -3.62
N ASP A 68 16.95 1.06 -4.04
CA ASP A 68 17.27 2.00 -5.12
C ASP A 68 17.11 1.30 -6.49
N PHE A 69 16.44 1.97 -7.42
CA PHE A 69 16.26 1.52 -8.79
C PHE A 69 17.37 1.98 -9.74
N GLY A 70 18.35 2.74 -9.25
CA GLY A 70 19.46 3.28 -10.03
C GLY A 70 19.07 4.42 -10.96
N THR A 71 17.85 4.93 -10.84
CA THR A 71 17.30 6.03 -11.65
C THR A 71 17.25 7.32 -10.85
N GLY A 72 18.39 8.01 -10.76
CA GLY A 72 18.44 9.47 -10.56
C GLY A 72 17.63 10.04 -9.39
N GLY A 73 17.63 9.36 -8.24
CA GLY A 73 17.00 9.85 -7.02
C GLY A 73 15.59 9.40 -6.73
N GLN A 74 15.11 8.36 -7.43
CA GLN A 74 13.91 7.64 -7.06
C GLN A 74 14.25 6.32 -6.35
N VAL A 75 13.72 6.14 -5.15
CA VAL A 75 13.85 4.89 -4.38
C VAL A 75 12.46 4.37 -3.99
N VAL A 76 12.35 3.06 -3.78
CA VAL A 76 11.11 2.42 -3.33
C VAL A 76 11.29 1.80 -1.97
N CYS A 77 10.33 2.10 -1.09
CA CYS A 77 10.28 1.61 0.27
C CYS A 77 9.09 0.66 0.39
N GLY A 78 9.38 -0.64 0.52
CA GLY A 78 8.41 -1.70 0.72
C GLY A 78 7.59 -2.05 -0.52
N TYR A 79 7.07 -3.29 -0.53
CA TYR A 79 6.09 -3.76 -1.50
C TYR A 79 4.92 -4.40 -0.76
N GLU A 80 3.69 -4.02 -1.11
CA GLU A 80 2.46 -4.54 -0.50
C GLU A 80 2.41 -4.39 1.04
N VAL A 81 3.12 -3.40 1.59
CA VAL A 81 3.07 -3.00 3.00
C VAL A 81 2.02 -1.89 3.17
N GLU A 82 1.02 -2.14 4.02
CA GLU A 82 -0.03 -1.19 4.36
C GLU A 82 0.18 -0.53 5.74
N GLY A 83 -0.48 0.60 5.96
CA GLY A 83 -0.49 1.31 7.23
C GLY A 83 0.48 2.48 7.29
N GLU A 84 0.79 2.93 8.52
CA GLU A 84 1.67 4.07 8.77
C GLU A 84 3.13 3.67 8.56
N ILE A 85 3.79 4.37 7.62
CA ILE A 85 5.18 4.17 7.25
C ILE A 85 5.91 5.51 7.35
N THR A 86 6.99 5.53 8.12
CA THR A 86 7.93 6.66 8.16
C THR A 86 9.11 6.35 7.28
N VAL A 87 9.39 7.21 6.30
CA VAL A 87 10.59 7.17 5.47
C VAL A 87 11.59 8.21 5.93
N ARG A 88 12.87 7.85 5.96
CA ARG A 88 13.96 8.72 6.40
C ARG A 88 15.07 8.72 5.36
N ALA A 89 15.57 9.89 5.02
CA ALA A 89 16.69 10.08 4.12
C ALA A 89 17.84 10.80 4.82
N SER A 90 19.06 10.36 4.54
CA SER A 90 20.29 11.01 5.00
C SER A 90 21.34 10.98 3.90
N ALA A 91 22.18 12.01 3.84
CA ALA A 91 23.30 12.08 2.92
C ALA A 91 24.47 12.87 3.54
N PRO A 92 25.72 12.56 3.21
CA PRO A 92 26.88 13.32 3.69
C PRO A 92 26.80 14.80 3.30
N GLY A 93 26.94 15.70 4.27
CA GLY A 93 26.88 17.15 4.04
C GLY A 93 25.47 17.75 4.06
N TYR A 94 24.44 16.95 4.31
CA TYR A 94 23.06 17.39 4.42
C TYR A 94 22.46 17.05 5.80
N GLY A 95 21.47 17.84 6.22
CA GLY A 95 20.59 17.46 7.32
C GLY A 95 19.68 16.29 6.92
N PRO A 96 19.27 15.44 7.88
CA PRO A 96 18.32 14.37 7.59
C PRO A 96 16.94 14.94 7.28
N ALA A 97 16.17 14.20 6.49
CA ALA A 97 14.77 14.49 6.20
C ALA A 97 13.92 13.25 6.48
N GLU A 98 12.71 13.43 7.00
CA GLU A 98 11.76 12.34 7.22
C GLU A 98 10.33 12.76 6.90
N GLU A 99 9.52 11.79 6.50
CA GLU A 99 8.09 11.96 6.28
C GLU A 99 7.34 10.69 6.66
N THR A 100 6.17 10.85 7.25
CA THR A 100 5.27 9.74 7.60
C THR A 100 4.04 9.79 6.70
N VAL A 101 3.75 8.67 6.05
CA VAL A 101 2.57 8.50 5.18
C VAL A 101 1.74 7.31 5.64
N VAL A 102 0.46 7.30 5.27
CA VAL A 102 -0.45 6.18 5.54
C VAL A 102 -0.78 5.50 4.22
N VAL A 103 -0.21 4.32 4.00
CA VAL A 103 -0.44 3.53 2.79
C VAL A 103 -1.75 2.76 2.93
N GLY A 104 -2.70 3.06 2.05
CA GLY A 104 -3.99 2.38 1.97
C GLY A 104 -3.98 1.17 1.03
N ARG A 105 -5.12 0.47 0.97
CA ARG A 105 -5.38 -0.60 0.01
C ARG A 105 -6.33 -0.11 -1.09
N THR A 106 -6.20 -0.66 -2.29
CA THR A 106 -7.15 -0.42 -3.39
C THR A 106 -8.57 -0.88 -3.00
N ASP A 107 -9.60 -0.37 -3.68
CA ASP A 107 -11.00 -0.69 -3.37
C ASP A 107 -11.33 -2.19 -3.51
N ASP A 108 -10.59 -2.90 -4.37
CA ASP A 108 -10.69 -4.36 -4.53
C ASP A 108 -9.97 -5.13 -3.41
N GLY A 109 -9.26 -4.41 -2.54
CA GLY A 109 -8.53 -4.95 -1.40
C GLY A 109 -7.34 -5.82 -1.81
N CYS A 110 -6.87 -5.78 -3.05
CA CYS A 110 -5.81 -6.67 -3.52
C CYS A 110 -4.41 -6.09 -3.39
N HIS A 111 -4.26 -4.80 -3.67
CA HIS A 111 -2.96 -4.15 -3.72
C HIS A 111 -2.92 -2.91 -2.84
N VAL A 112 -1.74 -2.49 -2.44
CA VAL A 112 -1.54 -1.17 -1.85
C VAL A 112 -1.72 -0.06 -2.88
N VAL A 113 -2.12 1.12 -2.40
CA VAL A 113 -2.06 2.37 -3.17
C VAL A 113 -0.68 2.98 -2.92
N THR A 114 0.14 3.11 -3.96
CA THR A 114 1.49 3.67 -3.83
C THR A 114 1.44 5.14 -3.44
N GLU A 115 2.10 5.49 -2.33
CA GLU A 115 2.29 6.86 -1.90
C GLU A 115 3.53 7.46 -2.55
N GLN A 116 3.43 8.72 -3.02
CA GLN A 116 4.54 9.45 -3.62
C GLN A 116 5.04 10.52 -2.65
N VAL A 117 6.29 10.40 -2.23
CA VAL A 117 6.91 11.27 -1.23
C VAL A 117 8.07 12.02 -1.87
N THR A 118 8.21 13.31 -1.56
CA THR A 118 9.41 14.08 -1.92
C THR A 118 10.12 14.52 -0.65
N LEU A 119 11.31 13.97 -0.40
CA LEU A 119 12.16 14.40 0.70
C LEU A 119 13.19 15.40 0.20
N VAL A 120 13.15 16.60 0.77
CA VAL A 120 14.16 17.64 0.53
C VAL A 120 15.17 17.61 1.67
N LEU A 121 16.43 17.31 1.35
CA LEU A 121 17.53 17.29 2.30
C LEU A 121 18.14 18.70 2.39
N PRO A 122 18.00 19.38 3.54
CA PRO A 122 18.57 20.72 3.70
C PRO A 122 20.10 20.66 3.77
N ALA A 123 20.76 21.73 3.37
CA ALA A 123 22.20 21.86 3.62
C ALA A 123 22.50 21.72 5.14
N TYR A 124 23.53 20.94 5.51
CA TYR A 124 23.90 20.77 6.91
C TYR A 124 24.48 22.08 7.47
N ASP A 125 23.84 22.66 8.48
CA ASP A 125 24.26 23.93 9.10
C ASP A 125 25.14 23.75 10.35
N GLY A 126 25.32 22.51 10.82
CA GLY A 126 26.34 22.16 11.81
C GLY A 126 26.06 22.58 13.25
N ASN A 127 24.80 22.84 13.61
CA ASN A 127 24.43 23.28 14.96
C ASN A 127 23.76 22.21 15.82
#